data_AF-A0ABD3MDP4-F1
#
_entry.id   AF-A0ABD3MDP4-F1
#
_cell.length_a   1.000
_cell.length_b   1.000
_cell.length_c   1.000
_cell.angle_alpha   90.00
_cell.angle_beta   90.00
_cell.angle_gamma   90.00
#
_symmetry.space_group_name_H-M   'P 1'
#
loop_
_entity.id
_entity.type
_entity.pdbx_description
1 polymer ?
#
loop_
_entity_poly.entity_id
_entity_poly.type
_entity_poly.pdbx_seq_one_letter_code
_entity_poly.pdbx_strand_id
1 'polypeptide(L)'
;MTRPRTTTTTRIFLAVMSLLGAGGISTARADDAIEYWTNYAIYPKRCVHYNNNDHIMFAMYEKASNHCVDAPLGTYVASVPTFVYAYLEQAADNAADAGEEYEYPAASDYLDCTLKQIGGVDYYVQLGCSDYDPTTLAVNIYSDAQCTEHSHVDGYDDANLSVDISVSFGKCMPCVVWFDKNADDIDDQYYVNKQMNSPLCSAMWEYKETCDRGCQKMGNLASSWGDGWNKADKVLLSILSLFGFGMLLAIINKRQKMSNKDALLEQAAISAAGLQPSHILGIFALLILIITIFGLLGLKKITWALLLILNMVLFGYLMKLTLDGSVKETIIGPDGKIVEDDDDDDDEDHDHDPNNSSFASGYSSPAAPPILNDKAIV
;
A
#
# COMPACT_ATOMS: atom_id res chain seq x y z
N MET A 1 11.45 -58.74 7.35
CA MET A 1 10.36 -58.22 6.50
C MET A 1 9.77 -57.02 7.23
N THR A 2 10.41 -55.86 7.08
CA THR A 2 10.17 -54.66 7.89
C THR A 2 10.27 -53.46 6.96
N ARG A 3 9.17 -52.73 6.82
CA ARG A 3 9.06 -51.54 5.95
C ARG A 3 9.84 -50.36 6.56
N PRO A 4 10.51 -49.53 5.75
CA PRO A 4 11.00 -48.24 6.21
C PRO A 4 9.87 -47.20 6.20
N ARG A 5 9.83 -46.38 7.26
CA ARG A 5 9.00 -45.17 7.37
C ARG A 5 9.65 -44.05 6.58
N THR A 6 9.03 -43.65 5.48
CA THR A 6 9.35 -42.42 4.74
C THR A 6 8.81 -41.20 5.49
N THR A 7 9.72 -40.37 5.97
CA THR A 7 9.49 -39.04 6.54
C THR A 7 8.91 -38.12 5.46
N THR A 8 7.66 -37.71 5.65
CA THR A 8 6.96 -36.74 4.81
C THR A 8 7.05 -35.39 5.50
N THR A 9 8.00 -34.56 5.07
CA THR A 9 8.08 -33.17 5.51
C THR A 9 8.57 -32.33 4.35
N THR A 10 8.00 -31.13 4.22
CA THR A 10 8.43 -30.04 3.32
C THR A 10 7.70 -29.93 1.96
N ARG A 11 6.39 -29.67 1.99
CA ARG A 11 5.67 -28.95 0.90
C ARG A 11 4.51 -28.12 1.45
N ILE A 12 4.79 -27.10 2.25
CA ILE A 12 3.81 -26.07 2.61
C ILE A 12 4.58 -24.75 2.71
N PHE A 13 4.76 -23.98 1.63
CA PHE A 13 5.09 -22.54 1.74
C PHE A 13 4.95 -21.71 0.44
N LEU A 14 4.24 -22.17 -0.60
CA LEU A 14 4.15 -21.45 -1.89
C LEU A 14 2.74 -21.49 -2.50
N ALA A 15 1.76 -20.89 -1.82
CA ALA A 15 0.36 -20.87 -2.31
C ALA A 15 -0.41 -19.57 -1.97
N VAL A 16 0.24 -18.40 -1.90
CA VAL A 16 -0.47 -17.12 -1.61
C VAL A 16 -0.17 -16.01 -2.65
N MET A 17 0.39 -16.33 -3.83
CA MET A 17 0.73 -15.32 -4.85
C MET A 17 0.10 -15.57 -6.23
N SER A 18 -1.13 -16.07 -6.29
CA SER A 18 -1.86 -16.32 -7.54
C SER A 18 -3.30 -15.79 -7.54
N LEU A 19 -3.48 -14.55 -7.08
CA LEU A 19 -4.70 -13.75 -7.25
C LEU A 19 -4.36 -12.43 -7.93
N LEU A 20 -3.98 -12.51 -9.21
CA LEU A 20 -3.88 -11.35 -10.10
C LEU A 20 -4.61 -11.65 -11.42
N GLY A 21 -5.82 -11.08 -11.51
CA GLY A 21 -6.21 -10.33 -12.70
C GLY A 21 -6.79 -11.11 -13.88
N ALA A 22 -7.97 -11.71 -13.72
CA ALA A 22 -8.89 -11.90 -14.85
C ALA A 22 -9.56 -10.55 -15.16
N GLY A 23 -8.85 -9.67 -15.87
CA GLY A 23 -9.42 -8.43 -16.41
C GLY A 23 -10.20 -8.75 -17.67
N GLY A 24 -11.53 -8.84 -17.57
CA GLY A 24 -12.42 -8.94 -18.72
C GLY A 24 -12.29 -7.72 -19.61
N ILE A 25 -12.04 -7.95 -20.90
CA ILE A 25 -12.04 -6.90 -21.93
C ILE A 25 -13.50 -6.67 -22.30
N SER A 26 -14.10 -5.60 -21.78
CA SER A 26 -15.43 -5.15 -22.21
C SER A 26 -15.30 -4.51 -23.59
N THR A 27 -15.75 -5.20 -24.63
CA THR A 27 -15.88 -4.65 -25.98
C THR A 27 -16.98 -3.59 -25.99
N ALA A 28 -16.60 -2.33 -26.23
CA ALA A 28 -17.53 -1.22 -26.39
C ALA A 28 -18.49 -1.51 -27.56
N ARG A 29 -19.78 -1.63 -27.28
CA ARG A 29 -20.84 -1.64 -28.29
C ARG A 29 -21.02 -0.21 -28.81
N ALA A 30 -21.02 -0.06 -30.12
CA ALA A 30 -21.45 1.17 -30.77
C ALA A 30 -22.98 1.30 -30.63
N ASP A 31 -23.44 2.50 -30.28
CA ASP A 31 -24.83 2.97 -30.20
C ASP A 31 -25.58 2.85 -28.85
N ASP A 32 -24.89 2.95 -27.71
CA ASP A 32 -25.55 3.14 -26.40
C ASP A 32 -25.88 4.63 -26.16
N ALA A 33 -26.85 5.16 -26.90
CA ALA A 33 -27.47 6.43 -26.56
C ALA A 33 -28.32 6.25 -25.29
N ILE A 34 -28.03 7.01 -24.23
CA ILE A 34 -28.78 6.95 -22.98
C ILE A 34 -30.13 7.65 -23.19
N GLU A 35 -31.23 6.90 -23.08
CA GLU A 35 -32.59 7.44 -23.24
C GLU A 35 -33.06 8.22 -22.01
N TYR A 36 -32.81 7.69 -20.80
CA TYR A 36 -33.24 8.31 -19.54
C TYR A 36 -32.12 8.29 -18.49
N TRP A 37 -31.82 9.45 -17.91
CA TRP A 37 -30.81 9.61 -16.86
C TRP A 37 -31.25 9.10 -15.50
N THR A 38 -32.56 8.88 -15.28
CA THR A 38 -33.11 8.39 -14.01
C THR A 38 -32.53 7.07 -13.55
N ASN A 39 -32.11 6.22 -14.49
CA ASN A 39 -31.52 4.94 -14.18
C ASN A 39 -30.04 5.07 -13.83
N TYR A 40 -29.37 6.16 -14.19
CA TYR A 40 -27.93 6.26 -14.10
C TYR A 40 -27.46 6.98 -12.84
N ALA A 41 -26.23 6.65 -12.43
CA ALA A 41 -25.53 7.34 -11.36
C ALA A 41 -24.07 7.56 -11.74
N ILE A 42 -23.50 8.63 -11.22
CA ILE A 42 -22.10 9.01 -11.37
C ILE A 42 -21.38 8.93 -10.02
N TYR A 43 -20.16 8.41 -10.05
CA TYR A 43 -19.30 8.26 -8.89
C TYR A 43 -17.96 8.95 -9.13
N PRO A 44 -17.81 10.23 -8.75
CA PRO A 44 -16.52 10.92 -8.80
C PRO A 44 -15.57 10.26 -7.81
N LYS A 45 -14.52 9.61 -8.33
CA LYS A 45 -13.57 8.85 -7.52
C LYS A 45 -12.50 9.73 -6.90
N ARG A 46 -11.97 10.68 -7.68
CA ARG A 46 -10.87 11.59 -7.31
C ARG A 46 -10.47 12.48 -8.48
N CYS A 47 -9.72 13.52 -8.18
CA CYS A 47 -8.94 14.31 -9.12
C CYS A 47 -7.58 13.63 -9.39
N VAL A 48 -7.14 13.63 -10.65
CA VAL A 48 -5.86 13.09 -11.10
C VAL A 48 -5.22 14.01 -12.13
N HIS A 49 -3.90 14.20 -12.03
CA HIS A 49 -3.11 14.81 -13.08
C HIS A 49 -2.76 13.75 -14.14
N TYR A 50 -3.27 13.90 -15.37
CA TYR A 50 -3.11 12.93 -16.46
C TYR A 50 -2.92 13.66 -17.80
N ASN A 51 -1.94 13.24 -18.61
CA ASN A 51 -1.59 13.89 -19.87
C ASN A 51 -1.34 15.41 -19.77
N ASN A 52 -0.63 15.84 -18.73
CA ASN A 52 -0.33 17.25 -18.41
C ASN A 52 -1.57 18.12 -18.13
N ASN A 53 -2.73 17.51 -17.87
CA ASN A 53 -3.95 18.22 -17.52
C ASN A 53 -4.56 17.62 -16.25
N ASP A 54 -5.33 18.43 -15.54
CA ASP A 54 -6.08 17.96 -14.39
C ASP A 54 -7.44 17.41 -14.82
N HIS A 55 -7.73 16.18 -14.37
CA HIS A 55 -8.94 15.45 -14.70
C HIS A 55 -9.65 14.92 -13.46
N ILE A 56 -10.98 14.90 -13.52
CA ILE A 56 -11.81 14.14 -12.57
C ILE A 56 -11.99 12.73 -13.10
N MET A 57 -11.49 11.74 -12.36
CA MET A 57 -11.79 10.34 -12.61
C MET A 57 -13.14 9.99 -11.99
N PHE A 58 -14.06 9.47 -12.79
CA PHE A 58 -15.39 9.05 -12.34
C PHE A 58 -15.79 7.69 -12.90
N ALA A 59 -16.76 7.04 -12.28
CA ALA A 59 -17.39 5.84 -12.81
C ALA A 59 -18.89 6.06 -13.01
N MET A 60 -19.43 5.48 -14.08
CA MET A 60 -20.86 5.52 -14.41
C MET A 60 -21.51 4.18 -14.11
N TYR A 61 -22.75 4.22 -13.62
CA TYR A 61 -23.54 3.05 -13.23
C TYR A 61 -24.93 3.13 -13.84
N GLU A 62 -25.53 1.98 -14.19
CA GLU A 62 -26.85 1.87 -14.84
C GLU A 62 -28.03 1.77 -13.85
N LYS A 63 -27.77 1.67 -12.54
CA LYS A 63 -28.82 1.52 -11.51
C LYS A 63 -28.67 2.55 -10.40
N ALA A 64 -29.45 3.62 -10.48
CA ALA A 64 -29.46 4.70 -9.51
C ALA A 64 -29.91 4.27 -8.11
N SER A 65 -30.83 3.29 -8.00
CA SER A 65 -31.46 2.90 -6.74
C SER A 65 -30.57 2.08 -5.78
N ASN A 66 -29.45 1.52 -6.26
CA ASN A 66 -28.48 0.75 -5.45
C ASN A 66 -27.07 1.36 -5.54
N HIS A 67 -27.03 2.69 -5.42
CA HIS A 67 -25.88 3.58 -5.20
C HIS A 67 -24.48 2.96 -5.38
N CYS A 68 -24.11 2.71 -6.65
CA CYS A 68 -22.74 2.41 -7.05
C CYS A 68 -22.12 1.13 -6.45
N VAL A 69 -22.94 0.17 -6.01
CA VAL A 69 -22.48 -1.14 -5.49
C VAL A 69 -22.19 -2.14 -6.61
N ASP A 70 -22.93 -2.04 -7.72
CA ASP A 70 -22.82 -2.94 -8.87
C ASP A 70 -21.52 -2.73 -9.66
N ALA A 71 -21.28 -3.54 -10.70
CA ALA A 71 -20.17 -3.29 -11.62
C ALA A 71 -20.42 -1.97 -12.38
N PRO A 72 -19.46 -1.04 -12.42
CA PRO A 72 -19.61 0.18 -13.21
C PRO A 72 -19.64 -0.16 -14.71
N LEU A 73 -20.39 0.63 -15.49
CA LEU A 73 -20.38 0.59 -16.95
C LEU A 73 -18.98 0.86 -17.50
N GLY A 74 -18.26 1.76 -16.83
CA GLY A 74 -16.88 2.09 -17.13
C GLY A 74 -16.31 3.07 -16.12
N THR A 75 -14.99 3.25 -16.17
CA THR A 75 -14.30 4.35 -15.49
C THR A 75 -13.77 5.30 -16.56
N TYR A 76 -14.05 6.57 -16.37
CA TYR A 76 -13.82 7.63 -17.34
C TYR A 76 -13.09 8.79 -16.67
N VAL A 77 -12.58 9.69 -17.48
CA VAL A 77 -12.04 10.97 -17.06
C VAL A 77 -12.69 12.09 -17.86
N ALA A 78 -12.82 13.26 -17.24
CA ALA A 78 -13.15 14.54 -17.87
C ALA A 78 -12.25 15.61 -17.25
N SER A 79 -11.98 16.71 -17.96
CA SER A 79 -11.19 17.81 -17.38
C SER A 79 -11.89 18.36 -16.13
N VAL A 80 -11.12 18.88 -15.17
CA VAL A 80 -11.67 19.51 -13.95
C VAL A 80 -12.67 20.62 -14.29
N PRO A 81 -12.37 21.59 -15.18
CA PRO A 81 -13.34 22.63 -15.54
C PRO A 81 -14.67 22.09 -16.07
N THR A 82 -14.63 21.13 -16.99
CA THR A 82 -15.85 20.56 -17.59
C THR A 82 -16.68 19.81 -16.55
N PHE A 83 -16.04 19.03 -15.67
CA PHE A 83 -16.75 18.32 -14.60
C PHE A 83 -17.39 19.30 -13.60
N VAL A 84 -16.62 20.29 -13.12
CA VAL A 84 -17.09 21.23 -12.10
C VAL A 84 -18.18 22.13 -12.66
N TYR A 85 -18.05 22.62 -13.89
CA TYR A 85 -19.11 23.39 -14.55
C TYR A 85 -20.43 22.60 -14.58
N ALA A 86 -20.41 21.37 -15.08
CA ALA A 86 -21.59 20.52 -15.16
C ALA A 86 -22.16 20.16 -13.78
N TYR A 87 -21.31 20.04 -12.76
CA TYR A 87 -21.71 19.83 -11.37
C TYR A 87 -22.43 21.05 -10.78
N LEU A 88 -21.92 22.26 -11.03
CA LEU A 88 -22.54 23.50 -10.57
C LEU A 88 -23.90 23.74 -11.25
N GLU A 89 -24.00 23.48 -12.57
CA GLU A 89 -25.27 23.55 -13.30
C GLU A 89 -26.30 22.56 -12.73
N GLN A 90 -25.89 21.32 -12.44
CA GLN A 90 -26.76 20.34 -11.79
C GLN A 90 -27.20 20.79 -10.39
N ALA A 91 -26.32 21.44 -9.63
CA ALA A 91 -26.63 21.97 -8.31
C ALA A 91 -27.61 23.15 -8.40
N ALA A 92 -27.43 24.05 -9.37
CA ALA A 92 -28.34 25.15 -9.65
C ALA A 92 -29.75 24.65 -10.04
N ASP A 93 -29.83 23.67 -10.95
CA ASP A 93 -31.09 23.02 -11.33
C ASP A 93 -31.79 22.37 -10.12
N ASN A 94 -31.02 21.73 -9.24
CA ASN A 94 -31.56 21.08 -8.05
C ASN A 94 -32.07 22.10 -7.02
N ALA A 95 -31.36 23.21 -6.82
CA ALA A 95 -31.80 24.29 -5.94
C ALA A 95 -33.07 24.96 -6.49
N ALA A 96 -33.12 25.25 -7.80
CA ALA A 96 -34.32 25.78 -8.45
C ALA A 96 -35.53 24.84 -8.27
N ASP A 97 -35.31 23.51 -8.34
CA ASP A 97 -36.35 22.54 -8.07
C ASP A 97 -36.77 22.44 -6.60
N ALA A 98 -35.87 22.74 -5.67
CA ALA A 98 -36.20 22.89 -4.25
C ALA A 98 -36.90 24.22 -3.93
N GLY A 99 -37.01 25.15 -4.91
CA GLY A 99 -37.51 26.51 -4.68
C GLY A 99 -36.51 27.41 -3.96
N GLU A 100 -35.22 27.07 -4.04
CA GLU A 100 -34.10 27.80 -3.44
C GLU A 100 -33.33 28.58 -4.53
N GLU A 101 -32.72 29.70 -4.13
CA GLU A 101 -31.82 30.46 -5.01
C GLU A 101 -30.41 29.87 -4.90
N TYR A 102 -29.79 29.55 -6.04
CA TYR A 102 -28.42 29.05 -6.09
C TYR A 102 -27.42 30.18 -6.27
N GLU A 103 -26.55 30.38 -5.29
CA GLU A 103 -25.40 31.27 -5.42
C GLU A 103 -24.18 30.47 -5.89
N TYR A 104 -23.65 30.82 -7.06
CA TYR A 104 -22.45 30.18 -7.59
C TYR A 104 -21.26 30.50 -6.68
N PRO A 105 -20.44 29.49 -6.31
CA PRO A 105 -19.27 29.71 -5.47
C PRO A 105 -18.23 30.54 -6.23
N ALA A 106 -17.48 31.37 -5.51
CA ALA A 106 -16.44 32.25 -6.09
C ALA A 106 -15.35 31.47 -6.87
N ALA A 107 -15.19 30.18 -6.61
CA ALA A 107 -14.26 29.36 -7.37
C ALA A 107 -14.72 29.03 -8.80
N SER A 108 -15.99 29.32 -9.15
CA SER A 108 -16.49 29.24 -10.53
C SER A 108 -15.79 30.24 -11.47
N ASP A 109 -15.30 31.37 -10.95
CA ASP A 109 -14.51 32.35 -11.71
C ASP A 109 -13.16 31.79 -12.20
N TYR A 110 -12.72 30.64 -11.67
CA TYR A 110 -11.46 29.97 -12.05
C TYR A 110 -11.68 28.71 -12.89
N LEU A 111 -12.89 28.46 -13.40
CA LEU A 111 -13.11 27.35 -14.35
C LEU A 111 -12.30 27.56 -15.63
N ASP A 112 -12.22 28.81 -16.08
CA ASP A 112 -11.38 29.23 -17.20
C ASP A 112 -10.01 29.72 -16.70
N CYS A 113 -9.02 29.63 -17.59
CA CYS A 113 -7.67 30.11 -17.36
C CYS A 113 -7.66 31.65 -17.24
N THR A 114 -7.61 32.15 -16.01
CA THR A 114 -7.78 33.58 -15.72
C THR A 114 -6.45 34.23 -15.32
N LEU A 115 -6.15 35.40 -15.89
CA LEU A 115 -4.94 36.16 -15.53
C LEU A 115 -5.07 36.77 -14.13
N LYS A 116 -4.07 36.55 -13.27
CA LYS A 116 -4.01 37.08 -11.91
C LYS A 116 -2.60 37.51 -11.54
N GLN A 117 -2.49 38.70 -10.96
CA GLN A 117 -1.21 39.25 -10.52
C GLN A 117 -0.88 38.77 -9.10
N ILE A 118 0.23 38.03 -8.93
CA ILE A 118 0.70 37.50 -7.64
C ILE A 118 2.11 38.05 -7.40
N GLY A 119 2.29 38.87 -6.36
CA GLY A 119 3.58 39.48 -6.05
C GLY A 119 4.11 40.44 -7.13
N GLY A 120 3.22 41.02 -7.95
CA GLY A 120 3.58 41.92 -9.05
C GLY A 120 4.00 41.22 -10.35
N VAL A 121 3.96 39.89 -10.39
CA VAL A 121 4.14 39.10 -11.61
C VAL A 121 2.78 38.56 -12.05
N ASP A 122 2.52 38.60 -13.35
CA ASP A 122 1.29 38.10 -13.94
C ASP A 122 1.41 36.57 -14.13
N TYR A 123 0.45 35.84 -13.56
CA TYR A 123 0.29 34.40 -13.72
C TYR A 123 -1.10 34.08 -14.23
N TYR A 124 -1.28 32.87 -14.73
CA TYR A 124 -2.60 32.35 -15.02
C TYR A 124 -3.03 31.40 -13.91
N VAL A 125 -4.30 31.41 -13.56
CA VAL A 125 -4.87 30.54 -12.54
C VAL A 125 -6.06 29.79 -13.08
N GLN A 126 -6.18 28.52 -12.73
CA GLN A 126 -7.31 27.67 -13.09
C GLN A 126 -7.58 26.66 -11.99
N LEU A 127 -8.85 26.30 -11.80
CA LEU A 127 -9.28 25.25 -10.91
C LEU A 127 -8.77 23.89 -11.40
N GLY A 128 -8.08 23.17 -10.54
CA GLY A 128 -7.43 21.90 -10.83
C GLY A 128 -7.42 20.95 -9.65
N CYS A 129 -6.58 19.94 -9.72
CA CYS A 129 -6.37 18.96 -8.65
C CYS A 129 -5.47 19.55 -7.56
N SER A 130 -5.77 19.30 -6.29
CA SER A 130 -4.80 19.58 -5.22
C SER A 130 -3.65 18.57 -5.24
N ASP A 131 -2.44 19.06 -5.04
CA ASP A 131 -1.24 18.22 -4.91
C ASP A 131 -1.23 17.38 -3.61
N TYR A 132 -1.97 17.83 -2.60
CA TYR A 132 -1.96 17.21 -1.26
C TYR A 132 -3.04 16.16 -1.07
N ASP A 133 -4.24 16.40 -1.61
CA ASP A 133 -5.39 15.52 -1.46
C ASP A 133 -6.10 15.32 -2.80
N PRO A 134 -6.08 14.10 -3.37
CA PRO A 134 -6.74 13.83 -4.65
C PRO A 134 -8.28 13.90 -4.55
N THR A 135 -8.85 14.10 -3.36
CA THR A 135 -10.28 14.30 -3.13
C THR A 135 -10.64 15.76 -2.88
N THR A 136 -9.71 16.69 -3.07
CA THR A 136 -9.96 18.13 -3.03
C THR A 136 -9.55 18.79 -4.34
N LEU A 137 -10.15 19.95 -4.59
CA LEU A 137 -9.78 20.83 -5.70
C LEU A 137 -8.98 22.01 -5.15
N ALA A 138 -8.04 22.49 -5.96
CA ALA A 138 -7.23 23.66 -5.65
C ALA A 138 -7.21 24.60 -6.87
N VAL A 139 -6.83 25.86 -6.65
CA VAL A 139 -6.57 26.79 -7.76
C VAL A 139 -5.08 26.71 -8.07
N ASN A 140 -4.75 26.14 -9.22
CA ASN A 140 -3.39 25.90 -9.67
C ASN A 140 -2.87 27.13 -10.42
N ILE A 141 -1.57 27.38 -10.32
CA ILE A 141 -0.89 28.53 -10.93
C ILE A 141 -0.11 28.04 -12.15
N TYR A 142 -0.24 28.77 -13.25
CA TYR A 142 0.36 28.45 -14.55
C TYR A 142 1.15 29.63 -15.10
N SER A 143 2.20 29.33 -15.86
CA SER A 143 3.06 30.32 -16.53
C SER A 143 2.53 30.72 -17.91
N ASP A 144 1.61 29.94 -18.48
CA ASP A 144 1.08 30.11 -19.82
C ASP A 144 -0.43 30.38 -19.86
N ALA A 145 -0.88 31.06 -20.91
CA ALA A 145 -2.28 31.46 -21.09
C ALA A 145 -3.23 30.30 -21.42
N GLN A 146 -2.72 29.09 -21.60
CA GLN A 146 -3.54 27.90 -21.82
C GLN A 146 -3.65 27.03 -20.56
N CYS A 147 -2.99 27.43 -19.46
CA CYS A 147 -2.94 26.68 -18.21
C CYS A 147 -2.46 25.24 -18.41
N THR A 148 -1.34 25.09 -19.12
CA THR A 148 -0.73 23.79 -19.46
C THR A 148 0.62 23.55 -18.78
N GLU A 149 1.30 24.61 -18.36
CA GLU A 149 2.60 24.57 -17.69
C GLU A 149 2.48 25.12 -16.25
N HIS A 150 2.50 24.21 -15.28
CA HIS A 150 2.46 24.57 -13.87
C HIS A 150 3.64 25.46 -13.49
N SER A 151 3.35 26.53 -12.76
CA SER A 151 4.35 27.45 -12.22
C SER A 151 4.52 27.21 -10.73
N HIS A 152 5.69 26.70 -10.33
CA HIS A 152 6.07 26.64 -8.92
C HIS A 152 6.59 28.00 -8.48
N VAL A 153 5.72 28.81 -7.87
CA VAL A 153 6.14 30.04 -7.20
C VAL A 153 6.53 29.66 -5.78
N ASP A 154 7.78 29.91 -5.37
CA ASP A 154 8.32 29.53 -4.05
C ASP A 154 7.32 29.88 -2.91
N GLY A 155 6.68 28.85 -2.33
CA GLY A 155 5.72 28.96 -1.23
C GLY A 155 4.23 28.98 -1.61
N TYR A 156 3.88 28.85 -2.90
CA TYR A 156 2.52 28.76 -3.41
C TYR A 156 2.41 27.61 -4.44
N ASP A 157 2.32 26.36 -3.95
CA ASP A 157 2.02 25.22 -4.83
C ASP A 157 0.52 25.18 -5.20
N ASP A 158 -0.34 25.59 -4.27
CA ASP A 158 -1.75 25.90 -4.51
C ASP A 158 -1.93 27.40 -4.24
N ALA A 159 -2.57 28.16 -5.14
CA ALA A 159 -2.95 29.52 -4.79
C ALA A 159 -3.81 29.39 -3.54
N ASN A 160 -3.37 29.96 -2.41
CA ASN A 160 -3.95 29.86 -1.05
C ASN A 160 -5.36 30.51 -0.95
N LEU A 161 -6.13 30.37 -2.00
CA LEU A 161 -7.50 30.73 -2.23
C LEU A 161 -8.32 29.55 -1.72
N SER A 162 -9.15 29.80 -0.72
CA SER A 162 -10.11 28.81 -0.26
C SER A 162 -11.08 28.49 -1.39
N VAL A 163 -11.01 27.28 -1.93
CA VAL A 163 -12.00 26.77 -2.89
C VAL A 163 -13.19 26.24 -2.07
N ASP A 164 -14.27 27.02 -2.03
CA ASP A 164 -15.54 26.59 -1.42
C ASP A 164 -16.39 25.81 -2.43
N ILE A 165 -15.77 24.82 -3.09
CA ILE A 165 -16.46 23.87 -3.97
C ILE A 165 -16.20 22.49 -3.40
N SER A 166 -17.18 21.98 -2.65
CA SER A 166 -17.15 20.59 -2.20
C SER A 166 -17.77 19.70 -3.28
N VAL A 167 -16.96 19.32 -4.26
CA VAL A 167 -17.32 18.17 -5.11
C VAL A 167 -17.37 16.94 -4.21
N SER A 168 -18.47 16.21 -4.25
CA SER A 168 -18.72 15.06 -3.38
C SER A 168 -17.93 13.81 -3.83
N PHE A 169 -16.60 13.88 -3.81
CA PHE A 169 -15.74 12.74 -4.12
C PHE A 169 -16.04 11.55 -3.20
N GLY A 170 -15.99 10.35 -3.78
CA GLY A 170 -16.25 9.11 -3.06
C GLY A 170 -17.72 8.91 -2.68
N LYS A 171 -18.64 9.78 -3.10
CA LYS A 171 -20.09 9.60 -2.94
C LYS A 171 -20.75 9.30 -4.30
N CYS A 172 -21.68 8.36 -4.28
CA CYS A 172 -22.51 8.05 -5.45
C CYS A 172 -23.59 9.11 -5.60
N MET A 173 -23.71 9.71 -6.78
CA MET A 173 -24.70 10.74 -7.07
C MET A 173 -25.64 10.23 -8.17
N PRO A 174 -26.96 10.20 -7.95
CA PRO A 174 -27.89 9.89 -9.02
C PRO A 174 -27.83 11.02 -10.05
N CYS A 175 -27.97 10.70 -11.33
CA CYS A 175 -27.98 11.72 -12.40
C CYS A 175 -29.22 12.62 -12.30
N VAL A 176 -30.34 12.08 -11.81
CA VAL A 176 -31.57 12.83 -11.59
C VAL A 176 -31.91 12.78 -10.11
N VAL A 177 -32.07 13.95 -9.50
CA VAL A 177 -32.58 14.12 -8.13
C VAL A 177 -34.02 14.59 -8.22
N TRP A 178 -34.92 13.88 -7.53
CA TRP A 178 -36.34 14.24 -7.45
C TRP A 178 -36.61 15.02 -6.18
N PHE A 179 -37.23 16.19 -6.33
CA PHE A 179 -37.75 16.98 -5.21
C PHE A 179 -39.26 16.82 -5.13
N ASP A 180 -39.79 16.71 -3.91
CA ASP A 180 -41.22 16.63 -3.63
C ASP A 180 -41.83 18.03 -3.77
N LYS A 181 -42.14 18.42 -5.02
CA LYS A 181 -42.89 19.63 -5.31
C LYS A 181 -44.38 19.34 -5.12
N ASN A 182 -45.14 20.31 -4.59
CA ASN A 182 -46.59 20.19 -4.45
C ASN A 182 -47.21 19.85 -5.81
N ALA A 183 -48.00 18.77 -5.86
CA ALA A 183 -48.47 18.14 -7.11
C ALA A 183 -49.32 19.05 -8.01
N ASP A 184 -49.80 20.19 -7.49
CA ASP A 184 -50.74 21.06 -8.19
C ASP A 184 -50.08 21.94 -9.26
N ASP A 185 -48.75 22.10 -9.24
CA ASP A 185 -47.99 22.98 -10.15
C ASP A 185 -47.07 22.25 -11.15
N ILE A 186 -47.06 20.90 -11.15
CA ILE A 186 -46.17 20.10 -12.00
C ILE A 186 -46.95 19.49 -13.16
N ASP A 187 -46.59 19.83 -14.40
CA ASP A 187 -47.13 19.17 -15.59
C ASP A 187 -46.31 17.91 -15.97
N ASP A 188 -46.88 17.07 -16.83
CA ASP A 188 -46.18 15.87 -17.34
C ASP A 188 -44.89 16.22 -18.09
N GLN A 189 -44.80 17.46 -18.62
CA GLN A 189 -43.65 17.95 -19.37
C GLN A 189 -42.43 18.15 -18.46
N TYR A 190 -42.62 18.61 -17.23
CA TYR A 190 -41.55 18.69 -16.23
C TYR A 190 -40.92 17.32 -15.99
N TYR A 191 -41.73 16.27 -15.78
CA TYR A 191 -41.21 14.92 -15.55
C TYR A 191 -40.42 14.41 -16.75
N VAL A 192 -40.97 14.53 -17.95
CA VAL A 192 -40.30 14.08 -19.19
C VAL A 192 -38.97 14.83 -19.38
N ASN A 193 -38.97 16.15 -19.18
CA ASN A 193 -37.77 16.97 -19.29
C ASN A 193 -36.71 16.58 -18.26
N LYS A 194 -37.09 16.41 -16.98
CA LYS A 194 -36.15 16.08 -15.90
C LYS A 194 -35.54 14.68 -16.07
N GLN A 195 -36.25 13.74 -16.69
CA GLN A 195 -35.69 12.41 -16.98
C GLN A 195 -34.61 12.43 -18.07
N MET A 196 -34.72 13.34 -19.04
CA MET A 196 -33.81 13.43 -20.18
C MET A 196 -32.72 14.50 -19.99
N ASN A 197 -32.90 15.42 -19.05
CA ASN A 197 -31.96 16.49 -18.77
C ASN A 197 -31.28 16.33 -17.40
N SER A 198 -30.03 15.87 -17.41
CA SER A 198 -29.13 15.85 -16.26
C SER A 198 -27.84 16.56 -16.68
N PRO A 199 -27.67 17.87 -16.38
CA PRO A 199 -26.49 18.62 -16.81
C PRO A 199 -25.17 17.93 -16.50
N LEU A 200 -25.05 17.33 -15.31
CA LEU A 200 -23.84 16.62 -14.91
C LEU A 200 -23.64 15.34 -15.74
N CYS A 201 -24.61 14.43 -15.76
CA CYS A 201 -24.40 13.15 -16.42
C CYS A 201 -24.41 13.22 -17.95
N SER A 202 -25.19 14.14 -18.54
CA SER A 202 -25.18 14.36 -19.98
C SER A 202 -23.83 14.89 -20.45
N ALA A 203 -23.31 15.94 -19.81
CA ALA A 203 -21.99 16.47 -20.12
C ALA A 203 -20.89 15.43 -19.88
N MET A 204 -20.94 14.71 -18.75
CA MET A 204 -19.95 13.65 -18.47
C MET A 204 -20.05 12.47 -19.44
N TRP A 205 -21.21 12.21 -20.03
CA TRP A 205 -21.34 11.16 -21.04
C TRP A 205 -20.86 11.58 -22.42
N GLU A 206 -21.04 12.86 -22.77
CA GLU A 206 -20.60 13.48 -24.02
C GLU A 206 -19.08 13.70 -24.03
N TYR A 207 -18.52 14.26 -22.96
CA TYR A 207 -17.11 14.64 -22.85
C TYR A 207 -16.23 13.59 -22.13
N LYS A 208 -16.74 12.37 -21.89
CA LYS A 208 -15.92 11.32 -21.27
C LYS A 208 -14.78 10.89 -22.18
N GLU A 209 -13.64 10.69 -21.57
CA GLU A 209 -12.54 9.91 -22.13
C GLU A 209 -12.41 8.60 -21.35
N THR A 210 -12.13 7.50 -22.05
CA THR A 210 -11.93 6.20 -21.40
C THR A 210 -10.65 6.22 -20.56
N CYS A 211 -10.76 5.92 -19.27
CA CYS A 211 -9.62 5.87 -18.37
C CYS A 211 -8.90 4.53 -18.51
N ASP A 212 -7.82 4.53 -19.28
CA ASP A 212 -6.95 3.37 -19.49
C ASP A 212 -6.27 2.89 -18.19
N ARG A 213 -5.61 1.72 -18.25
CA ARG A 213 -4.85 1.16 -17.11
C ARG A 213 -3.83 2.14 -16.52
N GLY A 214 -3.24 3.02 -17.34
CA GLY A 214 -2.33 4.07 -16.88
C GLY A 214 -3.04 5.09 -15.99
N CYS A 215 -4.16 5.64 -16.48
CA CYS A 215 -5.03 6.55 -15.72
C CYS A 215 -5.55 5.89 -14.42
N GLN A 216 -6.03 4.64 -14.49
CA GLN A 216 -6.50 3.91 -13.32
C GLN A 216 -5.39 3.67 -12.29
N LYS A 217 -4.16 3.44 -12.74
CA LYS A 217 -3.00 3.28 -11.86
C LYS A 217 -2.65 4.58 -11.16
N MET A 218 -2.68 5.72 -11.86
CA MET A 218 -2.48 7.03 -11.23
C MET A 218 -3.56 7.32 -10.20
N GLY A 219 -4.82 7.02 -10.55
CA GLY A 219 -5.93 7.04 -9.62
C GLY A 219 -5.61 6.21 -8.37
N ASN A 220 -5.35 4.92 -8.51
CA ASN A 220 -5.09 4.00 -7.39
C ASN A 220 -3.84 4.36 -6.57
N LEU A 221 -2.81 4.92 -7.22
CA LEU A 221 -1.62 5.44 -6.54
C LEU A 221 -2.00 6.57 -5.61
N ALA A 222 -2.86 7.51 -6.03
CA ALA A 222 -3.32 8.59 -5.19
C ALA A 222 -4.12 8.08 -3.96
N SER A 223 -4.92 7.02 -4.08
CA SER A 223 -5.52 6.38 -2.88
C SER A 223 -4.49 5.69 -1.98
N SER A 224 -3.35 5.26 -2.53
CA SER A 224 -2.27 4.72 -1.71
C SER A 224 -1.56 5.81 -0.89
N TRP A 225 -1.78 7.10 -1.14
CA TRP A 225 -1.24 8.17 -0.29
C TRP A 225 -1.98 8.23 1.05
N GLY A 226 -3.25 7.82 1.08
CA GLY A 226 -4.01 7.57 2.31
C GLY A 226 -3.61 6.28 3.05
N ASP A 227 -2.82 5.41 2.43
CA ASP A 227 -2.37 4.13 3.02
C ASP A 227 -1.30 4.35 4.11
N GLY A 228 -0.83 5.59 4.33
CA GLY A 228 0.07 6.00 5.43
C GLY A 228 1.47 5.35 5.44
N TRP A 229 1.71 4.37 4.59
CA TRP A 229 2.96 3.62 4.46
C TRP A 229 3.75 4.14 3.26
N ASN A 230 4.89 4.78 3.54
CA ASN A 230 5.82 5.17 2.48
C ASN A 230 6.38 3.94 1.77
N LYS A 231 6.81 4.08 0.51
CA LYS A 231 7.53 3.00 -0.22
C LYS A 231 8.71 2.47 0.59
N ALA A 232 9.47 3.38 1.22
CA ALA A 232 10.56 3.02 2.11
C ALA A 232 10.10 2.19 3.32
N ASP A 233 8.96 2.50 3.92
CA ASP A 233 8.42 1.73 5.04
C ASP A 233 8.02 0.32 4.61
N LYS A 234 7.41 0.17 3.42
CA LYS A 234 7.03 -1.14 2.86
C LYS A 234 8.27 -2.01 2.64
N VAL A 235 9.36 -1.42 2.10
CA VAL A 235 10.64 -2.12 1.92
C VAL A 235 11.27 -2.50 3.27
N LEU A 236 11.28 -1.58 4.22
CA LEU A 236 11.92 -1.81 5.52
C LEU A 236 11.15 -2.83 6.36
N LEU A 237 9.82 -2.80 6.34
CA LEU A 237 8.98 -3.85 6.93
C LEU A 237 9.25 -5.22 6.32
N SER A 238 9.44 -5.30 5.00
CA SER A 238 9.77 -6.54 4.31
C SER A 238 11.12 -7.09 4.79
N ILE A 239 12.14 -6.23 4.90
CA ILE A 239 13.49 -6.65 5.34
C ILE A 239 13.46 -7.12 6.79
N LEU A 240 12.84 -6.36 7.71
CA LEU A 240 12.75 -6.75 9.13
C LEU A 240 11.91 -8.01 9.33
N SER A 241 10.84 -8.19 8.56
CA SER A 241 10.02 -9.41 8.63
C SER A 241 10.80 -10.64 8.16
N LEU A 242 11.57 -10.49 7.08
CA LEU A 242 12.43 -11.55 6.54
C LEU A 242 13.57 -11.90 7.51
N PHE A 243 14.15 -10.88 8.16
CA PHE A 243 15.17 -11.07 9.20
C PHE A 243 14.60 -11.81 10.42
N GLY A 244 13.45 -11.39 10.94
CA GLY A 244 12.77 -12.06 12.05
C GLY A 244 12.40 -13.51 11.73
N PHE A 245 11.93 -13.76 10.51
CA PHE A 245 11.64 -15.11 10.02
C PHE A 245 12.90 -15.97 9.92
N GLY A 246 14.01 -15.42 9.43
CA GLY A 246 15.31 -16.09 9.37
C GLY A 246 15.83 -16.49 10.76
N MET A 247 15.72 -15.60 11.75
CA MET A 247 16.08 -15.90 13.14
C MET A 247 15.21 -17.02 13.73
N LEU A 248 13.90 -16.99 13.46
CA LEU A 248 12.98 -18.02 13.93
C LEU A 248 13.32 -19.40 13.32
N LEU A 249 13.65 -19.47 12.02
CA LEU A 249 14.13 -20.71 11.40
C LEU A 249 15.46 -21.19 11.99
N ALA A 250 16.40 -20.28 12.26
CA ALA A 250 17.67 -20.63 12.90
C ALA A 250 17.46 -21.21 14.30
N ILE A 251 16.54 -20.63 15.09
CA ILE A 251 16.15 -21.16 16.40
C ILE A 251 15.55 -22.57 16.28
N ILE A 252 14.65 -22.79 15.33
CA ILE A 252 14.03 -24.11 15.09
C ILE A 252 15.11 -25.14 14.71
N ASN A 253 15.97 -24.82 13.74
CA ASN A 253 17.05 -25.70 13.29
C ASN A 253 18.03 -26.02 14.43
N LYS A 254 18.37 -25.02 15.24
CA LYS A 254 19.28 -25.20 16.38
C LYS A 254 18.65 -26.08 17.47
N ARG A 255 17.37 -25.88 17.78
CA ARG A 255 16.64 -26.75 18.71
C ARG A 255 16.50 -28.18 18.20
N GLN A 256 16.35 -28.38 16.89
CA GLN A 256 16.31 -29.74 16.30
C GLN A 256 17.64 -30.49 16.42
N LYS A 257 18.77 -29.77 16.54
CA LYS A 257 20.11 -30.36 16.67
C LYS A 257 20.57 -30.60 18.11
N MET A 258 19.87 -30.08 19.12
CA MET A 258 20.25 -30.33 20.52
C MET A 258 20.00 -31.79 20.89
N SER A 259 20.98 -32.41 21.55
CA SER A 259 20.90 -33.78 22.04
C SER A 259 19.76 -33.93 23.05
N ASN A 260 19.11 -35.10 23.07
CA ASN A 260 18.00 -35.38 23.99
C ASN A 260 18.37 -35.18 25.47
N LYS A 261 19.66 -35.26 25.83
CA LYS A 261 20.13 -35.03 27.21
C LYS A 261 20.03 -33.55 27.62
N ASP A 262 20.51 -32.64 26.78
CA ASP A 262 20.42 -31.19 27.05
C ASP A 262 18.98 -30.69 26.95
N ALA A 263 18.20 -31.28 26.03
CA ALA A 263 16.78 -30.99 25.91
C ALA A 263 16.03 -31.31 27.21
N LEU A 264 16.38 -32.40 27.91
CA LEU A 264 15.75 -32.77 29.18
C LEU A 264 16.11 -31.81 30.33
N LEU A 265 17.35 -31.32 30.39
CA LEU A 265 17.75 -30.33 31.39
C LEU A 265 17.07 -28.97 31.14
N GLU A 266 16.99 -28.53 29.88
CA GLU A 266 16.26 -27.31 29.51
C GLU A 266 14.75 -27.47 29.78
N GLN A 267 14.19 -28.64 29.47
CA GLN A 267 12.78 -28.94 29.70
C GLN A 267 12.45 -29.05 31.19
N ALA A 268 13.39 -29.47 32.04
CA ALA A 268 13.23 -29.42 33.50
C ALA A 268 13.13 -27.98 33.99
N ALA A 269 14.04 -27.09 33.55
CA ALA A 269 14.02 -25.67 33.91
C ALA A 269 12.76 -24.94 33.38
N ILE A 270 12.32 -25.27 32.16
CA ILE A 270 11.14 -24.66 31.53
C ILE A 270 9.84 -25.23 32.12
N SER A 271 9.79 -26.52 32.43
CA SER A 271 8.63 -27.15 33.08
C SER A 271 8.41 -26.67 34.51
N ALA A 272 9.46 -26.23 35.21
CA ALA A 272 9.32 -25.58 36.51
C ALA A 272 8.52 -24.27 36.43
N ALA A 273 8.52 -23.59 35.28
CA ALA A 273 7.66 -22.45 34.99
C ALA A 273 6.27 -22.84 34.43
N GLY A 274 5.97 -24.13 34.29
CA GLY A 274 4.69 -24.65 33.80
C GLY A 274 4.43 -24.44 32.31
N LEU A 275 5.42 -24.02 31.53
CA LEU A 275 5.26 -23.72 30.11
C LEU A 275 5.77 -24.89 29.26
N GLN A 276 4.96 -25.46 28.38
CA GLN A 276 5.46 -26.46 27.44
C GLN A 276 6.29 -25.79 26.32
N PRO A 277 7.36 -26.41 25.81
CA PRO A 277 8.16 -25.86 24.71
C PRO A 277 7.35 -25.55 23.44
N SER A 278 6.28 -26.31 23.19
CA SER A 278 5.32 -26.07 22.11
C SER A 278 4.59 -24.72 22.25
N HIS A 279 4.33 -24.26 23.48
CA HIS A 279 3.68 -22.99 23.73
C HIS A 279 4.54 -21.81 23.31
N ILE A 280 5.87 -21.90 23.42
CA ILE A 280 6.78 -20.82 23.02
C ILE A 280 6.65 -20.57 21.51
N LEU A 281 6.66 -21.63 20.69
CA LEU A 281 6.47 -21.51 19.24
C LEU A 281 5.06 -20.95 18.91
N GLY A 282 4.03 -21.40 19.64
CA GLY A 282 2.66 -20.92 19.49
C GLY A 282 2.51 -19.42 19.81
N ILE A 283 3.16 -18.94 20.87
CA ILE A 283 3.15 -17.51 21.26
C ILE A 283 3.81 -16.66 20.17
N PHE A 284 4.94 -17.11 19.60
CA PHE A 284 5.59 -16.38 18.51
C PHE A 284 4.73 -16.33 17.25
N ALA A 285 4.09 -17.43 16.86
CA ALA A 285 3.19 -17.45 15.71
C ALA A 285 1.97 -16.52 15.93
N LEU A 286 1.41 -16.51 17.14
CA LEU A 286 0.31 -15.63 17.51
C LEU A 286 0.74 -14.15 17.49
N LEU A 287 1.93 -13.82 17.98
CA LEU A 287 2.48 -12.46 17.91
C LEU A 287 2.67 -11.97 16.47
N ILE A 288 3.21 -12.83 15.58
CA ILE A 288 3.35 -12.51 14.16
C ILE A 288 1.98 -12.21 13.55
N LEU A 289 0.97 -13.05 13.85
CA LEU A 289 -0.40 -12.86 13.37
C LEU A 289 -0.97 -11.50 13.81
N ILE A 290 -0.83 -11.14 15.09
CA ILE A 290 -1.28 -9.84 15.62
C ILE A 290 -0.58 -8.68 14.91
N ILE A 291 0.74 -8.77 14.68
CA ILE A 291 1.50 -7.73 13.98
C ILE A 291 1.00 -7.57 12.53
N THR A 292 0.70 -8.67 11.83
CA THR A 292 0.08 -8.60 10.50
C THR A 292 -1.28 -7.91 10.52
N ILE A 293 -2.14 -8.21 11.50
CA ILE A 293 -3.45 -7.52 11.63
C ILE A 293 -3.24 -6.01 11.84
N PHE A 294 -2.33 -5.60 12.73
CA PHE A 294 -2.05 -4.17 12.94
C PHE A 294 -1.43 -3.48 11.72
N GLY A 295 -0.61 -4.19 10.95
CA GLY A 295 -0.10 -3.71 9.67
C GLY A 295 -1.23 -3.45 8.67
N LEU A 296 -2.21 -4.36 8.58
CA LEU A 296 -3.40 -4.22 7.72
C LEU A 296 -4.34 -3.09 8.18
N LEU A 297 -4.38 -2.80 9.48
CA LEU A 297 -5.17 -1.69 10.04
C LEU A 297 -4.49 -0.32 9.90
N GLY A 298 -3.28 -0.24 9.31
CA GLY A 298 -2.58 1.03 9.11
C GLY A 298 -1.99 1.66 10.38
N LEU A 299 -1.92 0.93 11.49
CA LEU A 299 -1.39 1.44 12.76
C LEU A 299 0.14 1.45 12.76
N LYS A 300 0.73 2.40 12.02
CA LYS A 300 2.16 2.48 11.74
C LYS A 300 3.01 2.44 13.01
N LYS A 301 2.78 3.36 13.96
CA LYS A 301 3.64 3.48 15.17
C LYS A 301 3.65 2.22 16.02
N ILE A 302 2.50 1.58 16.19
CA ILE A 302 2.35 0.37 17.02
C ILE A 302 3.00 -0.83 16.32
N THR A 303 2.74 -0.99 15.02
CA THR A 303 3.32 -2.08 14.21
C THR A 303 4.83 -2.04 14.24
N TRP A 304 5.44 -0.85 14.11
CA TRP A 304 6.88 -0.67 14.22
C TRP A 304 7.44 -1.06 15.58
N ALA A 305 6.83 -0.57 16.66
CA ALA A 305 7.29 -0.86 18.02
C ALA A 305 7.24 -2.37 18.31
N LEU A 306 6.12 -3.03 17.98
CA LEU A 306 5.98 -4.48 18.19
C LEU A 306 6.96 -5.30 17.36
N LEU A 307 7.16 -4.92 16.10
CA LEU A 307 8.06 -5.62 15.20
C LEU A 307 9.53 -5.48 15.61
N LEU A 308 9.94 -4.32 16.12
CA LEU A 308 11.28 -4.12 16.69
C LEU A 308 11.48 -4.89 18.00
N ILE A 309 10.51 -4.85 18.92
CA ILE A 309 10.56 -5.62 20.17
C ILE A 309 10.65 -7.12 19.87
N LEU A 310 9.84 -7.62 18.93
CA LEU A 310 9.85 -9.02 18.53
C LEU A 310 11.24 -9.44 18.00
N ASN A 311 11.84 -8.65 17.12
CA ASN A 311 13.17 -8.92 16.60
C ASN A 311 14.24 -8.88 17.69
N MET A 312 14.15 -7.93 18.64
CA MET A 312 15.07 -7.85 19.79
C MET A 312 14.97 -9.08 20.70
N VAL A 313 13.75 -9.56 20.99
CA VAL A 313 13.52 -10.77 21.80
C VAL A 313 14.03 -12.02 21.08
N LEU A 314 13.75 -12.16 19.78
CA LEU A 314 14.25 -13.28 18.97
C LEU A 314 15.77 -13.29 18.91
N PHE A 315 16.39 -12.13 18.72
CA PHE A 315 17.84 -12.00 18.70
C PHE A 315 18.47 -12.35 20.06
N GLY A 316 17.96 -11.79 21.16
CA GLY A 316 18.44 -12.11 22.51
C GLY A 316 18.28 -13.59 22.85
N TYR A 317 17.19 -14.20 22.40
CA TYR A 317 16.95 -15.63 22.55
C TYR A 317 17.94 -16.49 21.74
N LEU A 318 18.20 -16.12 20.48
CA LEU A 318 19.18 -16.79 19.64
C LEU A 318 20.61 -16.64 20.19
N MET A 319 20.96 -15.46 20.71
CA MET A 319 22.24 -15.22 21.38
C MET A 319 22.39 -16.10 22.62
N LYS A 320 21.36 -16.20 23.46
CA LYS A 320 21.35 -17.12 24.61
C LYS A 320 21.60 -18.56 24.18
N LEU A 321 20.84 -19.07 23.20
CA LEU A 321 21.05 -20.42 22.66
C LEU A 321 22.44 -20.62 22.05
N THR A 322 23.14 -19.55 21.69
CA THR A 322 24.50 -19.59 21.13
C THR A 322 25.58 -19.57 22.18
N LEU A 323 25.39 -18.83 23.26
CA LEU A 323 26.28 -18.89 24.42
C LEU A 323 26.16 -20.24 25.12
N ASP A 324 24.93 -20.70 25.38
CA ASP A 324 24.69 -21.96 26.08
C ASP A 324 25.23 -23.17 25.29
N GLY A 325 25.18 -23.12 23.96
CA GLY A 325 25.75 -24.18 23.11
C GLY A 325 27.27 -24.10 22.90
N SER A 326 27.94 -23.01 23.32
CA SER A 326 29.38 -22.82 23.13
C SER A 326 30.22 -23.21 24.35
N VAL A 327 29.60 -23.35 25.52
CA VAL A 327 30.29 -23.83 26.72
C VAL A 327 30.41 -25.35 26.59
N LYS A 328 31.47 -25.82 25.92
CA LYS A 328 31.93 -27.20 26.13
C LYS A 328 32.28 -27.31 27.61
N GLU A 329 31.46 -28.01 28.39
CA GLU A 329 31.80 -28.34 29.77
C GLU A 329 33.08 -29.16 29.73
N THR A 330 34.23 -28.54 29.98
CA THR A 330 35.45 -29.28 30.31
C THR A 330 35.18 -29.98 31.63
N ILE A 331 34.86 -31.27 31.57
CA ILE A 331 34.63 -32.10 32.75
C ILE A 331 35.97 -32.21 33.48
N ILE A 332 36.11 -31.49 34.58
CA ILE A 332 37.25 -31.63 35.49
C ILE A 332 36.99 -32.91 36.29
N GLY A 333 37.75 -33.97 35.99
CA GLY A 333 37.66 -35.22 36.74
C GLY A 333 37.96 -35.00 38.23
N PRO A 334 37.55 -35.93 39.11
CA PRO A 334 37.84 -35.86 40.55
C PRO A 334 39.34 -35.76 40.88
N ASP A 335 40.20 -36.10 39.91
CA ASP A 335 41.66 -36.03 39.99
C ASP A 335 42.23 -34.65 39.59
N GLY A 336 41.39 -33.68 39.24
CA GLY A 336 41.78 -32.33 38.83
C GLY A 336 42.41 -32.23 37.44
N LYS A 337 42.52 -33.35 36.71
CA LYS A 337 42.90 -33.34 35.29
C LYS A 337 41.70 -32.95 34.43
N ILE A 338 41.92 -32.00 33.53
CA ILE A 338 41.05 -31.76 32.39
C ILE A 338 41.23 -33.01 31.51
N VAL A 339 40.22 -33.87 31.49
CA VAL A 339 40.12 -34.92 30.49
C VAL A 339 39.57 -34.20 29.27
N GLU A 340 40.39 -34.02 28.24
CA GLU A 340 39.84 -33.72 26.93
C GLU A 340 39.00 -34.95 26.57
N ASP A 341 37.69 -34.77 26.38
CA ASP A 341 36.84 -35.83 25.84
C ASP A 341 37.38 -36.14 24.45
N ASP A 342 38.18 -37.21 24.36
CA ASP A 342 38.62 -37.88 23.13
C ASP A 342 37.41 -38.56 22.45
N ASP A 343 36.30 -37.84 22.30
CA ASP A 343 35.21 -38.20 21.39
C ASP A 343 35.62 -37.80 19.96
N ASP A 344 36.79 -38.27 19.53
CA ASP A 344 37.14 -38.48 18.12
C ASP A 344 36.47 -39.81 17.69
N ASP A 345 35.14 -39.84 17.70
CA ASP A 345 34.38 -40.83 16.92
C ASP A 345 34.39 -40.36 15.45
N ASP A 346 35.57 -40.41 14.85
CA ASP A 346 35.76 -40.50 13.41
C ASP A 346 35.20 -41.85 12.94
N ASP A 347 33.89 -41.91 12.73
CA ASP A 347 33.27 -42.92 11.86
C ASP A 347 33.66 -42.56 10.41
N GLU A 348 34.91 -42.89 10.05
CA GLU A 348 35.39 -43.01 8.69
C GLU A 348 34.64 -44.15 7.97
N ASP A 349 33.51 -43.83 7.32
CA ASP A 349 33.01 -44.67 6.22
C ASP A 349 33.91 -44.44 4.99
N HIS A 350 34.96 -45.25 4.93
CA HIS A 350 35.72 -45.54 3.72
C HIS A 350 34.79 -46.11 2.62
N ASP A 351 34.64 -45.38 1.52
CA ASP A 351 34.50 -46.01 0.21
C ASP A 351 35.45 -45.34 -0.81
N HIS A 352 36.31 -46.21 -1.35
CA HIS A 352 37.39 -45.96 -2.30
C HIS A 352 36.96 -45.18 -3.55
N ASP A 353 37.74 -44.15 -3.91
CA ASP A 353 37.97 -43.83 -5.32
C ASP A 353 39.43 -43.42 -5.57
N PRO A 354 40.26 -44.26 -6.22
CA PRO A 354 41.66 -43.94 -6.48
C PRO A 354 41.79 -43.31 -7.87
N ASN A 355 41.73 -41.99 -7.96
CA ASN A 355 42.35 -41.31 -9.10
C ASN A 355 42.77 -39.87 -8.79
N ASN A 356 44.05 -39.73 -8.45
CA ASN A 356 44.97 -38.88 -9.21
C ASN A 356 44.58 -37.39 -9.38
N SER A 357 45.17 -36.51 -8.58
CA SER A 357 46.24 -35.64 -9.07
C SER A 357 46.68 -34.62 -8.00
N SER A 358 47.99 -34.50 -7.91
CA SER A 358 48.77 -33.55 -7.13
C SER A 358 48.37 -32.10 -7.38
N PHE A 359 48.03 -31.36 -6.32
CA PHE A 359 48.20 -29.91 -6.32
C PHE A 359 48.70 -29.42 -4.96
N ALA A 360 50.02 -29.22 -4.89
CA ALA A 360 50.68 -28.50 -3.83
C ALA A 360 50.32 -27.01 -3.93
N SER A 361 49.76 -26.44 -2.87
CA SER A 361 49.66 -25.00 -2.70
C SER A 361 49.78 -24.66 -1.22
N GLY A 362 51.01 -24.35 -0.80
CA GLY A 362 51.30 -23.82 0.51
C GLY A 362 50.64 -22.46 0.72
N TYR A 363 49.94 -22.32 1.83
CA TYR A 363 49.45 -21.03 2.29
C TYR A 363 50.45 -20.47 3.30
N SER A 364 51.21 -19.46 2.87
CA SER A 364 52.07 -18.67 3.75
C SER A 364 51.22 -17.59 4.42
N SER A 365 51.27 -17.55 5.75
CA SER A 365 50.60 -16.55 6.57
C SER A 365 51.10 -15.13 6.25
N PRO A 366 50.22 -14.12 6.09
CA PRO A 366 50.65 -12.75 5.82
C PRO A 366 51.31 -12.13 7.05
N ALA A 367 52.46 -11.49 6.84
CA ALA A 367 53.20 -10.76 7.87
C ALA A 367 52.41 -9.54 8.36
N ALA A 368 52.44 -9.31 9.67
CA ALA A 368 51.81 -8.16 10.31
C ALA A 368 52.44 -6.83 9.82
N PRO A 369 51.64 -5.76 9.66
CA PRO A 369 52.14 -4.46 9.24
C PRO A 369 53.03 -3.82 10.32
N PRO A 370 54.10 -3.10 9.94
CA PRO A 370 54.98 -2.43 10.89
C PRO A 370 54.27 -1.24 11.56
N ILE A 371 54.45 -1.16 12.87
CA ILE A 371 54.06 -0.03 13.72
C ILE A 371 54.88 1.19 13.30
N LEU A 372 54.20 2.22 12.79
CA LEU A 372 54.81 3.47 12.36
C LEU A 372 55.01 4.37 13.60
N ASN A 373 56.24 4.42 14.09
CA ASN A 373 56.66 5.37 15.12
C ASN A 373 56.76 6.79 14.55
N ASP A 374 56.23 7.71 15.33
CA ASP A 374 56.63 9.11 15.54
C ASP A 374 57.32 9.86 14.40
N LYS A 375 56.63 10.91 13.94
CA LYS A 375 57.30 12.12 13.44
C LYS A 375 56.68 13.35 14.06
N ALA A 376 57.42 13.91 15.01
CA ALA A 376 57.32 15.28 15.48
C ALA A 376 57.37 16.25 14.29
N ILE A 377 56.45 17.21 14.26
CA ILE A 377 56.58 18.45 13.51
C ILE A 377 56.14 19.60 14.43
N VAL A 378 57.07 20.56 14.51
CA VAL A 378 57.04 21.86 15.20
C VAL A 378 55.92 22.75 14.70
#